data_AF-A0A0K8VY03-F1
#
_entry.id   AF-A0A0K8VY03-F1
#
_cell.length_a   1.000
_cell.length_b   1.000
_cell.length_c   1.000
_cell.angle_alpha   90.00
_cell.angle_beta   90.00
_cell.angle_gamma   90.00
#
_symmetry.space_group_name_H-M   'P 1'
#
loop_
_entity.id
_entity.type
_entity.pdbx_description
1 polymer ?
#
loop_
_entity_poly.entity_id
_entity_poly.type
_entity_poly.pdbx_seq_one_letter_code
_entity_poly.pdbx_strand_id
1 'polypeptide(L)'
;MTTSFVINGTPYDVDLSSLPVDITLNTFLREHAQLTGTKFMCLEGGCGVCICVVRGKHPASGETRTWAVNSTGTLAGNISIKKAHPEFPSDVFFTFEALNA
;
A
#
# COMPACT_ATOMS: atom_id res chain seq x y z
N MET A 1 5.52 13.11 -10.80
CA MET A 1 4.04 13.03 -10.70
C MET A 1 3.72 12.84 -9.24
N THR A 2 3.08 13.83 -8.61
CA THR A 2 2.81 13.80 -7.16
C THR A 2 1.52 13.02 -6.87
N THR A 3 1.57 12.15 -5.86
CA THR A 3 0.41 11.42 -5.34
C THR A 3 0.37 11.55 -3.82
N SER A 4 -0.83 11.69 -3.27
CA SER A 4 -1.04 11.88 -1.83
C SER A 4 -1.75 10.67 -1.24
N PHE A 5 -1.26 10.13 -0.13
CA PHE A 5 -1.91 9.06 0.61
C PHE A 5 -1.63 9.19 2.11
N VAL A 6 -2.39 8.46 2.92
CA VAL A 6 -2.32 8.55 4.37
C VAL A 6 -1.79 7.23 4.93
N ILE A 7 -0.76 7.30 5.77
CA ILE A 7 -0.18 6.16 6.48
C ILE A 7 -0.40 6.38 7.97
N ASN A 8 -1.11 5.48 8.64
CA ASN A 8 -1.39 5.58 10.08
C ASN A 8 -1.99 6.95 10.51
N GLY A 9 -2.79 7.60 9.65
CA GLY A 9 -3.37 8.92 9.89
C GLY A 9 -2.47 10.12 9.55
N THR A 10 -1.20 9.88 9.17
CA THR A 10 -0.29 10.93 8.70
C THR A 10 -0.34 11.04 7.17
N PRO A 11 -0.59 12.23 6.59
CA PRO A 11 -0.58 12.43 5.15
C PRO A 11 0.85 12.46 4.60
N TYR A 12 1.04 11.85 3.44
CA TYR A 12 2.29 11.82 2.68
C TYR A 12 2.04 12.27 1.26
N ASP A 13 2.73 13.33 0.85
CA ASP A 13 2.81 13.77 -0.55
C ASP A 13 4.09 13.22 -1.17
N VAL A 14 3.92 12.31 -2.13
CA VAL A 14 5.03 11.56 -2.72
C VAL A 14 5.17 11.93 -4.18
N ASP A 15 6.34 12.45 -4.55
CA ASP A 15 6.69 12.61 -5.96
C ASP A 15 7.18 11.29 -6.56
N LEU A 16 6.31 10.61 -7.30
CA LEU A 16 6.62 9.32 -7.93
C LEU A 16 7.72 9.41 -8.99
N SER A 17 8.02 10.60 -9.55
CA SER A 17 9.15 10.74 -10.50
C SER A 17 10.51 10.72 -9.82
N SER A 18 10.57 10.98 -8.52
CA SER A 18 11.81 10.96 -7.74
C SER A 18 12.18 9.56 -7.23
N LEU A 19 11.29 8.58 -7.39
CA LEU A 19 11.47 7.23 -6.87
C LEU A 19 11.74 6.22 -8.00
N PRO A 20 12.50 5.13 -7.72
CA PRO A 20 12.62 4.01 -8.64
C PRO A 20 11.23 3.45 -9.00
N VAL A 21 11.02 3.14 -10.28
CA VAL A 21 9.72 2.63 -10.79
C VAL A 21 9.34 1.27 -10.20
N ASP A 22 10.33 0.51 -9.74
CA ASP A 22 10.22 -0.79 -9.12
C ASP A 22 10.25 -0.74 -7.58
N ILE A 23 10.26 0.46 -6.97
CA ILE A 23 10.25 0.59 -5.51
C ILE A 23 9.07 -0.17 -4.91
N THR A 24 9.33 -1.01 -3.93
CA THR A 24 8.28 -1.76 -3.23
C THR A 24 7.60 -0.90 -2.17
N LEU A 25 6.36 -1.25 -1.80
CA LEU A 25 5.70 -0.60 -0.67
C LEU A 25 6.51 -0.79 0.62
N ASN A 26 7.15 -1.95 0.80
CA ASN A 26 8.00 -2.24 1.95
C ASN A 26 9.20 -1.29 2.02
N THR A 27 9.93 -1.13 0.91
CA THR A 27 11.08 -0.23 0.80
C THR A 27 10.65 1.21 1.09
N PHE A 28 9.54 1.66 0.49
CA PHE A 28 9.01 2.99 0.76
C PHE A 28 8.70 3.19 2.26
N LEU A 29 7.99 2.26 2.88
CA LEU A 29 7.64 2.35 4.30
C LEU A 29 8.89 2.44 5.19
N ARG A 30 9.89 1.60 4.94
CA ARG A 30 11.06 1.48 5.81
C ARG A 30 12.08 2.60 5.61
N GLU A 31 12.35 2.97 4.36
CA GLU A 31 13.45 3.86 4.00
C GLU A 31 13.00 5.31 3.77
N HIS A 32 11.77 5.53 3.32
CA HIS A 32 11.26 6.88 3.03
C HIS A 32 10.32 7.38 4.13
N ALA A 33 9.39 6.53 4.59
CA ALA A 33 8.47 6.89 5.67
C ALA A 33 9.07 6.61 7.08
N GLN A 34 10.22 5.93 7.16
CA GLN A 34 10.90 5.56 8.42
C GLN A 34 10.05 4.68 9.36
N LEU A 35 9.14 3.91 8.79
CA LEU A 35 8.25 2.96 9.47
C LEU A 35 8.81 1.53 9.34
N THR A 36 9.68 1.13 10.26
CA THR A 36 10.43 -0.13 10.17
C THR A 36 9.73 -1.35 10.79
N GLY A 37 8.47 -1.19 11.19
CA GLY A 37 7.63 -2.22 11.81
C GLY A 37 7.38 -3.41 10.86
N THR A 38 6.87 -3.14 9.66
CA THR A 38 6.63 -4.15 8.62
C THR A 38 7.96 -4.77 8.18
N LYS A 39 8.01 -6.10 8.18
CA LYS A 39 9.24 -6.85 7.85
C LYS A 39 9.22 -7.28 6.39
N PHE A 40 10.37 -7.72 5.89
CA PHE A 40 10.48 -8.41 4.60
C PHE A 40 11.29 -9.68 4.81
N MET A 41 10.92 -10.76 4.13
CA MET A 41 11.60 -12.05 4.24
C MET A 41 11.57 -12.80 2.90
N CYS A 42 10.45 -13.44 2.56
CA CYS A 42 10.36 -14.26 1.34
C CYS A 42 10.45 -13.47 0.02
N LEU A 43 10.20 -12.16 0.05
CA LEU A 43 10.17 -11.24 -1.11
C LEU A 43 9.18 -11.62 -2.24
N GLU A 44 8.37 -12.66 -2.05
CA GLU A 44 7.40 -13.16 -3.04
C GLU A 44 5.95 -13.16 -2.52
N GLY A 45 5.73 -12.77 -1.26
CA GLY A 45 4.40 -12.62 -0.65
C GLY A 45 3.85 -13.89 0.01
N GLY A 46 4.62 -14.99 0.08
CA GLY A 46 4.16 -16.26 0.64
C GLY A 46 4.19 -16.36 2.18
N CYS A 47 5.13 -15.68 2.85
CA CYS A 47 5.34 -15.84 4.30
C CYS A 47 4.52 -14.89 5.21
N GLY A 48 3.84 -13.90 4.62
CA GLY A 48 2.97 -12.97 5.36
C GLY A 48 3.64 -11.93 6.27
N VAL A 49 4.97 -11.94 6.46
CA VAL A 49 5.64 -10.99 7.38
C VAL A 49 5.59 -9.52 6.93
N CYS A 50 5.26 -9.30 5.66
CA CYS A 50 5.18 -7.99 5.01
C CYS A 50 3.73 -7.51 4.80
N ILE A 51 2.78 -8.13 5.48
CA ILE A 51 1.36 -7.77 5.35
C ILE A 51 1.11 -6.36 5.93
N CYS A 52 0.41 -5.54 5.16
CA CYS A 52 -0.16 -4.26 5.58
C CYS A 52 -1.67 -4.27 5.27
N VAL A 53 -2.44 -3.37 5.87
CA VAL A 53 -3.83 -3.08 5.48
C VAL A 53 -3.90 -1.83 4.67
N VAL A 54 -4.82 -1.78 3.72
CA VAL A 54 -5.19 -0.61 2.95
C VAL A 54 -6.69 -0.37 3.10
N ARG A 55 -7.07 0.88 3.31
CA ARG A 55 -8.43 1.40 3.28
C ARG A 55 -8.59 2.28 2.07
N GLY A 56 -9.76 2.21 1.44
CA GLY A 56 -10.08 3.03 0.28
C GLY A 56 -11.55 2.88 -0.09
N LYS A 57 -12.06 3.81 -0.91
CA LYS A 57 -13.43 3.74 -1.39
C LYS A 57 -13.56 2.69 -2.48
N HIS A 58 -14.57 1.84 -2.36
CA HIS A 58 -14.92 0.88 -3.39
C HIS A 58 -15.54 1.62 -4.59
N PRO A 59 -14.99 1.52 -5.81
CA PRO A 59 -15.37 2.40 -6.92
C PRO A 59 -16.81 2.20 -7.40
N ALA A 60 -17.40 1.03 -7.18
CA ALA A 60 -18.79 0.77 -7.59
C ALA A 60 -19.83 1.13 -6.52
N SER A 61 -19.48 1.08 -5.22
CA SER A 61 -20.44 1.30 -4.12
C SER A 61 -20.20 2.59 -3.34
N GLY A 62 -19.04 3.23 -3.47
CA GLY A 62 -18.63 4.41 -2.71
C GLY A 62 -18.32 4.13 -1.23
N GLU A 63 -18.51 2.89 -0.76
CA GLU A 63 -18.26 2.47 0.62
C GLU A 63 -16.75 2.37 0.89
N THR A 64 -16.29 2.87 2.04
CA THR A 64 -14.92 2.65 2.50
C THR A 64 -14.75 1.19 2.90
N ARG A 65 -13.85 0.48 2.21
CA ARG A 65 -13.51 -0.90 2.49
C ARG A 65 -12.07 -1.04 2.94
N THR A 66 -11.80 -2.16 3.61
CA THR A 66 -10.50 -2.49 4.19
C THR A 66 -10.02 -3.80 3.59
N TRP A 67 -8.75 -3.87 3.18
CA TRP A 67 -8.10 -5.05 2.63
C TRP A 67 -6.73 -5.20 3.29
N ALA A 68 -6.20 -6.40 3.43
CA ALA A 68 -4.74 -6.52 3.59
C ALA A 68 -4.03 -6.31 2.23
N VAL A 69 -2.70 -6.34 2.19
CA VAL A 69 -1.87 -6.38 0.98
C VAL A 69 -0.48 -6.87 1.38
N ASN A 70 0.20 -7.56 0.47
CA ASN A 70 1.62 -7.87 0.64
C ASN A 70 2.47 -6.67 0.19
N SER A 71 3.22 -6.07 1.12
CA SER A 71 4.02 -4.88 0.82
C SER A 71 5.25 -5.15 -0.05
N THR A 72 5.54 -6.41 -0.38
CA THR A 72 6.67 -6.78 -1.25
C THR A 72 6.43 -6.46 -2.73
N GLY A 73 5.18 -6.26 -3.14
CA GLY A 73 4.87 -5.76 -4.48
C GLY A 73 5.30 -4.30 -4.66
N THR A 74 5.43 -3.86 -5.92
CA THR A 74 5.76 -2.47 -6.23
C THR A 74 4.72 -1.51 -5.62
N LEU A 75 5.16 -0.34 -5.16
CA LEU A 75 4.30 0.69 -4.58
C LEU A 75 3.22 1.10 -5.59
N ALA A 76 3.65 1.42 -6.81
CA ALA A 76 2.75 1.76 -7.90
C ALA A 76 1.85 0.58 -8.30
N GLY A 77 2.35 -0.65 -8.29
CA GLY A 77 1.59 -1.86 -8.63
C GLY A 77 0.49 -2.15 -7.62
N ASN A 78 0.77 -2.10 -6.32
CA ASN A 78 -0.24 -2.26 -5.28
C ASN A 78 -1.36 -1.21 -5.40
N ILE A 79 -0.99 0.05 -5.61
CA ILE A 79 -1.95 1.14 -5.79
C ILE A 79 -2.78 0.93 -7.07
N SER A 80 -2.13 0.59 -8.18
CA SER A 80 -2.77 0.46 -9.50
C SER A 80 -3.67 -0.78 -9.57
N ILE A 81 -3.21 -1.93 -9.07
CA ILE A 81 -4.01 -3.16 -9.00
C ILE A 81 -5.24 -2.93 -8.14
N LYS A 82 -5.13 -2.23 -7.02
CA LYS A 82 -6.31 -1.94 -6.19
C LYS A 82 -7.31 -1.02 -6.90
N LYS A 83 -6.81 -0.05 -7.68
CA LYS A 83 -7.66 0.80 -8.51
C LYS A 83 -8.37 0.00 -9.61
N ALA A 84 -7.72 -1.02 -10.18
CA ALA A 84 -8.26 -1.84 -11.26
C ALA A 84 -9.16 -3.00 -10.77
N HIS A 85 -8.83 -3.60 -9.62
CA HIS A 85 -9.46 -4.81 -9.07
C HIS A 85 -9.82 -4.65 -7.58
N PRO A 86 -10.93 -3.95 -7.28
CA PRO A 86 -11.40 -3.72 -5.91
C PRO A 86 -11.80 -4.99 -5.15
N GLU A 87 -12.11 -6.07 -5.88
CA GLU A 87 -12.63 -7.35 -5.40
C GLU A 87 -11.59 -8.25 -4.74
N PHE A 88 -10.29 -8.06 -4.98
CA PHE A 88 -9.28 -8.94 -4.42
C PHE A 88 -9.17 -8.78 -2.88
N PRO A 89 -9.45 -9.85 -2.11
CA PRO A 89 -9.27 -9.87 -0.67
C PRO A 89 -7.80 -10.07 -0.32
N SER A 90 -7.45 -9.82 0.93
CA SER A 90 -6.10 -10.02 1.42
C SER A 90 -6.13 -10.21 2.93
N ASP A 91 -5.17 -10.94 3.45
CA ASP A 91 -5.21 -11.51 4.80
C ASP A 91 -4.51 -10.64 5.87
N VAL A 92 -5.21 -10.38 6.99
CA VAL A 92 -4.75 -9.93 8.35
C VAL A 92 -4.11 -8.51 8.48
N PHE A 93 -4.23 -7.85 9.67
CA PHE A 93 -4.43 -6.39 9.84
C PHE A 93 -3.22 -5.46 10.18
N PHE A 94 -3.05 -4.30 9.48
CA PHE A 94 -2.30 -3.06 9.89
C PHE A 94 -2.60 -1.79 9.04
N THR A 95 -3.34 -0.78 9.50
CA THR A 95 -4.04 0.23 8.63
C THR A 95 -3.19 1.24 7.82
N PHE A 96 -3.37 1.26 6.49
CA PHE A 96 -3.02 2.33 5.53
C PHE A 96 -4.32 2.90 4.96
N GLU A 97 -4.38 4.18 4.59
CA GLU A 97 -5.56 4.82 3.97
C GLU A 97 -5.15 5.38 2.61
N ALA A 98 -5.41 4.58 1.57
CA ALA A 98 -5.07 4.90 0.20
C ALA A 98 -6.27 5.59 -0.46
N LEU A 99 -6.11 6.90 -0.62
CA LEU A 99 -6.84 7.78 -1.53
C LEU A 99 -8.35 7.87 -1.27
N ASN A 100 -8.76 9.07 -0.88
CA ASN A 100 -10.13 9.60 -1.02
C ASN A 100 -10.51 9.79 -2.51
N ALA A 101 -10.24 8.79 -3.36
CA ALA A 101 -10.68 8.78 -4.75
C ALA A 101 -12.17 8.46 -4.85
#